data_AF-A0A1V5H8K5-F1
#
_entry.id   AF-A0A1V5H8K5-F1
#
_cell.length_a   1.000
_cell.length_b   1.000
_cell.length_c   1.000
_cell.angle_alpha   90.00
_cell.angle_beta   90.00
_cell.angle_gamma   90.00
#
_symmetry.space_group_name_H-M   'P 1'
#
loop_
_entity.id
_entity.type
_entity.pdbx_description
1 polymer ?
#
loop_
_entity_poly.entity_id
_entity_poly.type
_entity_poly.pdbx_seq_one_letter_code
_entity_poly.pdbx_strand_id
1 'polypeptide(L)'
;MIKGIAEMYHVKGANPDKALDLACREFESIFAHQLLKTMGESMPEGLFEGGLASDIYKDLMFQSIAQAIAESGALGIGDMVRQHMQAGMIKSERGE
;
A
#
# COMPACT_ATOMS: atom_id res chain seq x y z
N MET A 1 3.33 6.74 1.55
CA MET A 1 2.52 6.79 2.79
C MET A 1 1.85 8.13 3.09
N ILE A 2 2.56 9.22 3.46
CA ILE A 2 1.88 10.42 3.99
C ILE A 2 1.07 11.23 2.94
N LYS A 3 1.50 11.29 1.67
CA LYS A 3 0.82 12.10 0.66
C LYS A 3 -0.58 11.57 0.28
N GLY A 4 -0.70 10.25 0.08
CA GLY A 4 -1.95 9.63 -0.36
C GLY A 4 -3.07 9.75 0.68
N ILE A 5 -2.73 9.58 1.96
CA ILE A 5 -3.71 9.66 3.06
C ILE A 5 -4.22 11.09 3.25
N ALA A 6 -3.33 12.09 3.23
CA ALA A 6 -3.75 13.49 3.35
C ALA A 6 -4.68 13.91 2.19
N GLU A 7 -4.36 13.50 0.95
CA GLU A 7 -5.22 13.75 -0.20
C GLU A 7 -6.59 13.06 -0.03
N MET A 8 -6.61 11.80 0.39
CA MET A 8 -7.82 11.03 0.64
C MET A 8 -8.78 11.75 1.61
N TYR A 9 -8.27 12.26 2.74
CA TYR A 9 -9.09 13.00 3.72
C TYR A 9 -9.78 14.22 3.13
N HIS A 10 -9.10 14.93 2.22
CA HIS A 10 -9.67 16.11 1.56
C HIS A 10 -10.68 15.75 0.47
N VAL A 11 -10.48 14.65 -0.27
CA VAL A 11 -11.37 14.29 -1.37
C VAL A 11 -12.55 13.41 -0.97
N LYS A 12 -12.53 12.76 0.21
CA LYS A 12 -13.57 11.81 0.67
C LYS A 12 -15.00 12.35 0.54
N GLY A 13 -15.25 13.60 0.92
CA GLY A 13 -16.58 14.19 0.86
C GLY A 13 -17.01 14.65 -0.53
N ALA A 14 -16.06 15.02 -1.39
CA ALA A 14 -16.34 15.56 -2.73
C ALA A 14 -16.35 14.47 -3.82
N ASN A 15 -15.53 13.43 -3.65
CA ASN A 15 -15.41 12.33 -4.59
C ASN A 15 -15.07 11.03 -3.84
N PRO A 16 -16.09 10.29 -3.37
CA PRO A 16 -15.90 9.07 -2.59
C PRO A 16 -15.22 7.96 -3.40
N ASP A 17 -15.46 7.87 -4.71
CA ASP A 17 -14.81 6.90 -5.59
C ASP A 17 -13.30 7.14 -5.70
N LYS A 18 -12.88 8.40 -5.83
CA LYS A 18 -11.45 8.76 -5.84
C LYS A 18 -10.81 8.47 -4.48
N ALA A 19 -11.53 8.73 -3.37
CA ALA A 19 -11.02 8.42 -2.05
C ALA A 19 -10.85 6.91 -1.83
N LEU A 20 -11.77 6.09 -2.36
CA LEU A 20 -11.67 4.64 -2.34
C LEU A 20 -10.45 4.16 -3.16
N ASP A 21 -10.25 4.71 -4.37
CA ASP A 21 -9.08 4.38 -5.19
C ASP A 21 -7.75 4.69 -4.47
N LEU A 22 -7.66 5.88 -3.86
CA LEU A 22 -6.49 6.27 -3.06
C LEU A 22 -6.27 5.33 -1.87
N ALA A 23 -7.33 4.92 -1.17
CA ALA A 23 -7.23 3.98 -0.05
C ALA A 23 -6.76 2.59 -0.49
N CYS A 24 -7.29 2.09 -1.61
CA CYS A 24 -6.90 0.80 -2.17
C CYS A 24 -5.44 0.79 -2.66
N ARG A 25 -4.98 1.86 -3.32
CA ARG A 25 -3.57 2.01 -3.70
C ARG A 25 -2.64 2.11 -2.50
N GLU A 26 -3.03 2.86 -1.48
CA GLU A 26 -2.25 2.97 -0.25
C GLU A 26 -2.13 1.60 0.45
N PHE A 27 -3.20 0.80 0.46
CA PHE A 27 -3.16 -0.57 0.96
C PHE A 27 -2.17 -1.45 0.18
N GLU A 28 -2.19 -1.39 -1.16
CA GLU A 28 -1.21 -2.12 -1.99
C GLU A 28 0.23 -1.70 -1.67
N SER A 29 0.47 -0.40 -1.42
CA SER A 29 1.80 0.10 -1.02
C SER A 29 2.25 -0.47 0.32
N ILE A 30 1.38 -0.52 1.32
CA ILE A 30 1.71 -1.10 2.63
C ILE A 30 2.01 -2.59 2.48
N PHE A 31 1.19 -3.31 1.71
CA PHE A 31 1.37 -4.73 1.49
C PHE A 31 2.68 -5.03 0.73
N ALA A 32 2.97 -4.28 -0.33
CA ALA A 32 4.21 -4.41 -1.08
C ALA A 32 5.44 -4.13 -0.21
N HIS A 33 5.37 -3.13 0.68
CA HIS A 33 6.45 -2.84 1.63
C HIS A 33 6.68 -4.01 2.59
N GLN A 34 5.61 -4.57 3.16
CA GLN A 34 5.71 -5.74 4.04
C GLN A 34 6.30 -6.95 3.30
N LEU A 35 5.89 -7.17 2.04
CA LEU A 35 6.43 -8.24 1.21
C LEU A 35 7.94 -8.08 0.99
N LEU A 36 8.39 -6.88 0.59
CA LEU A 36 9.81 -6.57 0.38
C LEU A 36 10.62 -6.72 1.66
N LYS A 37 10.07 -6.29 2.79
CA LYS A 37 10.71 -6.45 4.10
C LYS A 37 10.90 -7.91 4.46
N THR A 38 9.86 -8.73 4.32
CA THR A 38 9.94 -10.18 4.58
C THR A 38 10.92 -10.88 3.62
N MET A 39 10.96 -10.47 2.34
CA MET A 39 11.99 -10.95 1.40
C MET A 39 13.41 -10.58 1.86
N GLY A 40 13.63 -9.33 2.28
CA GLY A 40 14.91 -8.87 2.80
C GLY A 40 15.36 -9.63 4.05
N GLU A 41 14.43 -9.89 4.99
CA GLU A 41 14.68 -10.68 6.20
C GLU A 41 15.06 -12.14 5.90
N SER A 42 14.62 -12.69 4.75
CA SER A 42 14.97 -14.05 4.33
C SER A 42 16.34 -14.19 3.67
N MET A 43 17.00 -13.06 3.33
CA MET A 43 18.33 -13.08 2.73
C MET A 43 19.40 -13.23 3.81
N PRO A 44 20.48 -14.01 3.56
CA PRO A 44 21.58 -14.11 4.51
C PRO A 44 22.27 -12.75 4.67
N GLU A 45 22.61 -12.38 5.90
CA GLU A 45 23.35 -11.14 6.18
C GLU A 45 24.71 -11.16 5.47
N GLY A 46 24.99 -10.14 4.66
CA GLY A 46 26.29 -9.95 4.02
C GLY A 46 27.39 -9.58 5.03
N LEU A 47 28.66 -9.77 4.63
CA LEU A 47 29.85 -9.49 5.45
C LEU A 47 29.97 -8.04 5.99
N PHE A 48 29.19 -7.11 5.43
CA PHE A 48 29.16 -5.68 5.75
C PHE A 48 27.75 -5.15 6.04
N GLU A 49 26.75 -6.04 6.15
CA GLU A 49 25.38 -5.63 6.42
C GLU A 49 25.13 -5.65 7.92
N GLY A 50 25.12 -4.47 8.53
CA GLY A 50 24.81 -4.35 9.95
C GLY A 50 24.82 -2.91 10.41
N GLY A 51 23.84 -2.57 11.24
CA GLY A 51 23.76 -1.30 11.94
C GLY A 51 22.50 -0.50 11.63
N LEU A 52 22.05 0.27 12.62
CA LEU A 52 20.81 1.04 12.61
C LEU A 52 20.64 1.91 11.35
N ALA A 53 21.72 2.54 10.86
CA ALA A 53 21.68 3.38 9.67
C ALA A 53 21.38 2.58 8.39
N SER A 54 21.95 1.37 8.27
CA SER A 54 21.68 0.47 7.15
C SER A 54 20.23 -0.01 7.18
N ASP A 55 19.72 -0.36 8.35
CA ASP A 55 18.34 -0.84 8.51
C ASP A 55 17.33 0.25 8.16
N ILE A 56 17.56 1.48 8.64
CA ILE A 56 16.74 2.64 8.28
C ILE A 56 16.78 2.89 6.77
N TYR A 57 17.97 2.84 6.15
CA TYR A 57 18.09 3.04 4.71
C TYR A 57 17.35 1.96 3.91
N LYS A 58 17.51 0.67 4.28
CA LYS A 58 16.82 -0.45 3.64
C LYS A 58 15.31 -0.31 3.75
N ASP A 59 14.80 0.06 4.91
CA ASP A 59 13.36 0.25 5.12
C ASP A 59 12.81 1.41 4.26
N LEU A 60 13.53 2.54 4.22
CA LEU A 60 13.17 3.67 3.34
C LEU A 60 13.22 3.29 1.85
N MET A 61 14.21 2.50 1.45
CA MET A 61 14.34 2.00 0.09
C MET A 61 13.16 1.08 -0.26
N PHE A 62 12.82 0.12 0.60
CA PHE A 62 11.67 -0.76 0.40
C PHE A 62 10.37 0.03 0.34
N GLN A 63 10.20 1.06 1.18
CA GLN A 63 9.03 1.94 1.13
C GLN A 63 8.91 2.67 -0.23
N SER A 64 10.03 3.15 -0.79
CA SER A 64 10.04 3.81 -2.11
C SER A 64 9.67 2.84 -3.23
N ILE A 65 10.21 1.61 -3.20
CA ILE A 65 9.91 0.58 -4.20
C ILE A 65 8.43 0.17 -4.09
N ALA A 66 7.94 -0.04 -2.88
CA ALA A 66 6.55 -0.39 -2.61
C ALA A 66 5.57 0.66 -3.13
N GLN A 67 5.91 1.94 -3.00
CA GLN A 67 5.10 3.02 -3.55
C GLN A 67 5.04 2.95 -5.09
N ALA A 68 6.17 2.74 -5.76
CA ALA A 68 6.20 2.59 -7.22
C ALA A 68 5.39 1.37 -7.70
N ILE A 69 5.47 0.25 -6.96
CA ILE A 69 4.66 -0.95 -7.22
C ILE A 69 3.17 -0.60 -7.16
N ALA A 70 2.73 0.05 -6.09
CA ALA A 70 1.33 0.42 -5.90
C ALA A 70 0.83 1.47 -6.91
N GLU A 71 1.66 2.44 -7.28
CA GLU A 71 1.32 3.43 -8.32
C GLU A 71 1.11 2.78 -9.70
N SER A 72 1.88 1.74 -9.99
CA SER A 72 1.72 0.95 -11.22
C SER A 72 0.58 -0.07 -11.16
N GLY A 73 0.07 -0.39 -9.96
CA GLY A 73 -0.90 -1.47 -9.75
C GLY A 73 -0.34 -2.86 -10.06
N ALA A 74 0.99 -3.04 -9.98
CA ALA A 74 1.65 -4.26 -10.47
C ALA A 74 1.24 -5.54 -9.72
N LEU A 75 0.75 -5.44 -8.47
CA LEU A 75 0.27 -6.60 -7.73
C LEU A 75 -1.23 -6.84 -7.93
N GLY A 76 -1.98 -5.84 -8.41
CA GLY A 76 -3.44 -5.90 -8.58
C GLY A 76 -4.22 -6.02 -7.27
N ILE A 77 -3.56 -5.84 -6.12
CA ILE A 77 -4.18 -6.02 -4.79
C ILE A 77 -5.12 -4.86 -4.50
N GLY A 78 -4.75 -3.63 -4.87
CA GLY A 78 -5.62 -2.47 -4.76
C GLY A 78 -6.93 -2.68 -5.53
N ASP A 79 -6.86 -3.20 -6.75
CA ASP A 79 -8.03 -3.48 -7.57
C ASP A 79 -8.92 -4.57 -6.95
N MET A 80 -8.33 -5.66 -6.45
CA MET A 80 -9.08 -6.71 -5.75
C MET A 80 -9.80 -6.16 -4.52
N VAL A 81 -9.11 -5.38 -3.69
CA VAL A 81 -9.71 -4.76 -2.50
C VAL A 81 -10.84 -3.82 -2.90
N ARG A 82 -10.64 -3.01 -3.94
CA ARG A 82 -11.66 -2.09 -4.46
C ARG A 82 -12.92 -2.83 -4.89
N GLN A 83 -12.78 -3.92 -5.64
CA GLN A 83 -13.89 -4.77 -6.07
C GLN A 83 -14.65 -5.36 -4.88
N HIS A 84 -13.92 -5.88 -3.88
CA HIS A 84 -14.53 -6.41 -2.66
C HIS A 84 -15.30 -5.35 -1.86
N MET A 85 -14.75 -4.14 -1.75
CA MET A 85 -15.42 -3.03 -1.06
C MET A 85 -16.67 -2.58 -1.81
N GLN A 86 -16.60 -2.43 -3.13
CA GLN A 86 -17.77 -2.06 -3.94
C GLN A 86 -18.88 -3.13 -3.87
N ALA A 87 -18.51 -4.41 -3.95
CA ALA A 87 -19.48 -5.51 -3.81
C ALA A 87 -20.14 -5.51 -2.41
N GLY A 88 -19.38 -5.21 -1.35
CA GLY A 88 -19.90 -5.04 0.01
C GLY A 88 -20.83 -3.83 0.16
N MET A 89 -20.51 -2.70 -0.48
CA MET A 89 -21.35 -1.50 -0.47
C MET A 89 -22.70 -1.76 -1.16
N ILE A 90 -22.69 -2.45 -2.31
CA ILE A 90 -23.92 -2.82 -3.04
C ILE A 90 -24.83 -3.73 -2.18
N LYS A 91 -24.25 -4.65 -1.41
CA LYS A 91 -25.02 -5.49 -0.48
C LYS A 91 -25.62 -4.68 0.68
N SER A 92 -24.87 -3.72 1.21
CA SER A 92 -25.35 -2.89 2.33
C SER A 92 -26.49 -1.93 1.94
N GLU A 93 -26.53 -1.44 0.70
CA GLU A 93 -27.61 -0.57 0.22
C GLU A 93 -28.88 -1.36 -0.17
N ARG A 94 -28.71 -2.64 -0.49
CA ARG A 94 -29.77 -3.55 -0.88
C ARG A 94 -30.12 -4.46 0.29
N GLY A 95 -30.60 -3.85 1.38
CA GLY A 95 -30.85 -4.47 2.68
C GLY A 95 -31.17 -5.98 2.63
N GLU A 96 -30.14 -6.76 2.94
CA GLU A 96 -30.21 -8.15 3.41
C GLU A 96 -29.56 -8.21 4.79
#